data_AF-A0A850ZI66-F1
#
_entry.id   AF-A0A850ZI66-F1
#
_cell.length_a   1.000
_cell.length_b   1.000
_cell.length_c   1.000
_cell.angle_alpha   90.00
_cell.angle_beta   90.00
_cell.angle_gamma   90.00
#
_symmetry.space_group_name_H-M   'P 1'
#
loop_
_entity.id
_entity.type
_entity.pdbx_description
1 polymer ?
#
loop_
_entity_poly.entity_id
_entity_poly.type
_entity_poly.pdbx_seq_one_letter_code
_entity_poly.pdbx_strand_id
1 'polypeptide(L)'
;KAMAIPRKAGIPLSVMKVLDPRQLKPDSTETERILTVLDETIVKLEITRLILRITGSLERYARMLGPEITSSLLKLQKLSMKIQHLLASPGDEKSMRAVEQCLKCSLRNILRLFLANPLLYHGLKYEVRVRESPADVFIKAFMEFRDFILERLLTSPDEEKEKIQFMEDISLRIEKNMETISALQEELAAVIQTRDEEVNMKDKMIKNLKTSMEDLAKGCRAEIQQIMREGEKQQKEDEKASQDRCARLEQDIQCLGAQFSALVLEHRASELVLRKEKCKVEREILKWVQKYDTDMTEKQAAYEELQAVYNEEKEQLSMLMEKHALLLQEYTQIEEERRMLKEKEEESAREEARRNDAATCIQAFWKGYLVRSIYKSKLKKAKGKGKGKGK
;
A
#
# COMPACT_ATOMS: atom_id res chain seq x y z
N LYS A 1 24.87 -3.21 -39.08
CA LYS A 1 24.68 -3.42 -40.53
C LYS A 1 25.96 -2.96 -41.21
N ALA A 2 26.77 -3.89 -41.71
CA ALA A 2 28.04 -3.57 -42.37
C ALA A 2 27.74 -2.82 -43.68
N MET A 3 28.27 -1.61 -43.83
CA MET A 3 28.23 -0.86 -45.09
C MET A 3 29.09 -1.61 -46.11
N ALA A 4 28.45 -2.13 -47.15
CA ALA A 4 29.12 -2.70 -48.31
C ALA A 4 29.86 -1.57 -49.03
N ILE A 5 31.20 -1.67 -49.08
CA ILE A 5 32.06 -0.79 -49.85
C ILE A 5 31.67 -0.95 -51.33
N PRO A 6 31.38 0.13 -52.08
CA PRO A 6 31.07 0.02 -53.49
C PRO A 6 32.31 -0.51 -54.22
N ARG A 7 32.17 -1.64 -54.92
CA ARG A 7 33.20 -2.11 -55.86
C ARG A 7 33.52 -0.97 -56.81
N LYS A 8 34.79 -0.55 -56.88
CA LYS A 8 35.32 0.35 -57.91
C LYS A 8 34.79 -0.15 -59.25
N ALA A 9 33.87 0.61 -59.85
CA ALA A 9 33.41 0.35 -61.20
C ALA A 9 34.64 0.51 -62.11
N GLY A 10 35.23 -0.61 -62.53
CA GLY A 10 36.26 -0.60 -63.54
C GLY A 10 35.67 0.05 -64.78
N ILE A 11 36.37 1.07 -65.30
CA ILE A 11 36.05 1.66 -66.59
C ILE A 11 35.96 0.49 -67.58
N PRO A 12 34.85 0.32 -68.33
CA PRO A 12 34.70 -0.80 -69.24
C PRO A 12 35.89 -0.83 -70.20
N LEU A 13 36.50 -1.99 -70.41
CA LEU A 13 37.65 -2.17 -71.30
C LEU A 13 37.37 -1.64 -72.73
N SER A 14 36.09 -1.55 -73.12
CA SER A 14 35.65 -0.96 -74.40
C SER A 14 35.85 0.55 -74.50
N VAL A 15 35.88 1.26 -73.37
CA VAL A 15 36.01 2.71 -73.28
C VAL A 15 37.48 3.14 -73.37
N MET A 16 38.41 2.29 -72.91
CA MET A 16 39.85 2.52 -73.05
C MET A 16 40.36 2.32 -74.48
N LYS A 17 39.64 1.57 -75.32
CA LYS A 17 39.98 1.36 -76.75
C LYS A 17 39.98 2.65 -77.58
N VAL A 18 39.37 3.72 -77.09
CA VAL A 18 39.41 5.05 -77.72
C VAL A 18 40.84 5.63 -77.68
N LEU A 19 41.66 5.18 -76.72
CA LEU A 19 43.05 5.63 -76.55
C LEU A 19 44.05 4.83 -77.39
N ASP A 20 43.65 3.71 -78.00
CA ASP A 20 44.52 2.92 -78.87
C ASP A 20 44.50 3.48 -80.31
N PRO A 21 45.63 3.46 -81.04
CA PRO A 21 45.62 3.77 -82.47
C PRO A 21 44.69 2.83 -83.24
N ARG A 22 43.89 3.35 -84.17
CA ARG A 22 42.98 2.49 -84.98
C ARG A 22 43.74 1.74 -86.07
N GLN A 23 44.84 2.30 -86.55
CA GLN A 23 45.74 1.66 -87.50
C GLN A 23 46.72 0.75 -86.77
N LEU A 24 46.82 -0.50 -87.22
CA LEU A 24 47.74 -1.50 -86.65
C LEU A 24 49.01 -1.69 -87.51
N LYS A 25 49.06 -1.09 -88.70
CA LYS A 25 50.18 -1.22 -89.65
C LYS A 25 50.52 0.14 -90.26
N PRO A 26 51.80 0.40 -90.55
CA PRO A 26 52.23 1.64 -91.19
C PRO A 26 51.77 1.68 -92.64
N ASP A 27 50.92 2.63 -93.00
CA ASP A 27 50.38 2.76 -94.36
C ASP A 27 51.31 3.58 -95.30
N SER A 28 52.33 4.25 -94.76
CA SER A 28 53.25 5.12 -95.52
C SER A 28 54.65 4.53 -95.62
N THR A 29 55.27 4.69 -96.80
CA THR A 29 56.65 4.28 -97.05
C THR A 29 57.66 5.01 -96.16
N GLU A 30 57.34 6.24 -95.77
CA GLU A 30 58.12 7.07 -94.87
C GLU A 30 58.06 6.52 -93.44
N THR A 31 56.89 6.09 -92.97
CA THR A 31 56.72 5.45 -91.66
C THR A 31 57.52 4.14 -91.59
N GLU A 32 57.44 3.30 -92.63
CA GLU A 32 58.24 2.07 -92.71
C GLU A 32 59.75 2.37 -92.73
N ARG A 33 60.20 3.40 -93.45
CA ARG A 33 61.61 3.82 -93.45
C ARG A 33 62.06 4.30 -92.06
N ILE A 34 61.25 5.07 -91.35
CA ILE A 34 61.57 5.54 -90.00
C ILE A 34 61.70 4.35 -89.04
N LEU A 35 60.76 3.41 -89.10
CA LEU A 35 60.79 2.21 -88.25
C LEU A 35 61.97 1.30 -88.58
N THR A 36 62.28 1.07 -89.86
CA THR A 36 63.43 0.25 -90.25
C THR A 36 64.76 0.87 -89.81
N VAL A 37 64.89 2.20 -89.85
CA VAL A 37 66.07 2.88 -89.29
C VAL A 37 66.17 2.65 -87.78
N LEU A 38 65.06 2.77 -87.03
CA LEU A 38 65.02 2.52 -85.59
C LEU A 38 65.35 1.06 -85.25
N ASP A 39 64.77 0.10 -85.95
CA ASP A 39 65.02 -1.33 -85.78
C ASP A 39 66.49 -1.67 -86.10
N GLU A 40 67.06 -1.10 -87.17
CA GLU A 40 68.48 -1.25 -87.50
C GLU A 40 69.39 -0.59 -86.45
N THR A 41 68.97 0.54 -85.85
CA THR A 41 69.73 1.17 -84.76
C THR A 41 69.72 0.31 -83.50
N ILE A 42 68.60 -0.31 -83.15
CA ILE A 42 68.50 -1.26 -82.04
C ILE A 42 69.49 -2.41 -82.28
N VAL A 43 69.48 -3.02 -83.46
CA VAL A 43 70.42 -4.11 -83.80
C VAL A 43 71.88 -3.65 -83.71
N LYS A 44 72.22 -2.45 -84.22
CA LYS A 44 73.58 -1.88 -84.10
C LYS A 44 74.00 -1.66 -82.65
N LEU A 45 73.09 -1.20 -81.78
CA LEU A 45 73.36 -1.01 -80.36
C LEU A 45 73.58 -2.35 -79.66
N GLU A 46 72.77 -3.36 -79.97
CA GLU A 46 72.95 -4.72 -79.46
C GLU A 46 74.29 -5.33 -79.90
N ILE A 47 74.66 -5.20 -81.18
CA ILE A 47 75.97 -5.65 -81.70
C ILE A 47 77.12 -4.90 -80.99
N THR A 48 77.02 -3.59 -80.82
CA THR A 48 78.06 -2.78 -80.16
C THR A 48 78.28 -3.22 -78.71
N ARG A 49 77.19 -3.53 -77.99
CA ARG A 49 77.25 -4.13 -76.65
C ARG A 49 77.96 -5.48 -76.65
N LEU A 50 77.69 -6.34 -77.64
CA LEU A 50 78.36 -7.64 -77.77
C LEU A 50 79.85 -7.49 -78.09
N ILE A 51 80.21 -6.58 -79.01
CA ILE A 51 81.60 -6.30 -79.41
C ILE A 51 82.46 -6.00 -78.18
N LEU A 52 81.97 -5.15 -77.26
CA LEU A 52 82.72 -4.75 -76.07
C LEU A 52 83.09 -5.94 -75.17
N ARG A 53 82.26 -7.00 -75.15
CA ARG A 53 82.52 -8.23 -74.37
C ARG A 53 83.38 -9.24 -75.11
N ILE A 54 83.12 -9.44 -76.39
CA ILE A 54 83.87 -10.36 -77.25
C ILE A 54 85.34 -9.91 -77.33
N THR A 55 85.59 -8.59 -77.40
CA THR A 55 86.95 -8.03 -77.49
C THR A 55 87.83 -8.41 -76.28
N GLY A 56 87.26 -8.64 -75.08
CA GLY A 56 88.00 -9.07 -73.89
C GLY A 56 88.33 -10.58 -73.85
N SER A 57 87.77 -11.38 -74.76
CA SER A 57 87.95 -12.84 -74.81
C SER A 57 87.95 -13.36 -76.26
N LEU A 58 88.67 -12.63 -77.13
CA LEU A 58 88.63 -12.81 -78.58
C LEU A 58 89.05 -14.22 -79.03
N GLU A 59 89.99 -14.85 -78.31
CA GLU A 59 90.47 -16.21 -78.59
C GLU A 59 89.37 -17.27 -78.55
N ARG A 60 88.36 -17.08 -77.69
CA ARG A 60 87.23 -18.01 -77.53
C ARG A 60 86.27 -17.96 -78.72
N TYR A 61 86.13 -16.80 -79.35
CA TYR A 61 85.13 -16.55 -80.40
C TYR A 61 85.75 -16.43 -81.81
N ALA A 62 87.08 -16.43 -81.93
CA ALA A 62 87.80 -16.27 -83.19
C ALA A 62 87.39 -17.27 -84.28
N ARG A 63 87.12 -18.53 -83.90
CA ARG A 63 86.68 -19.57 -84.85
C ARG A 63 85.29 -19.30 -85.42
N MET A 64 84.38 -18.75 -84.61
CA MET A 64 83.01 -18.43 -85.03
C MET A 64 82.94 -17.10 -85.81
N LEU A 65 83.76 -16.12 -85.44
CA LEU A 65 83.79 -14.79 -86.07
C LEU A 65 84.49 -14.80 -87.44
N GLY A 66 85.35 -15.78 -87.70
CA GLY A 66 86.15 -15.83 -88.92
C GLY A 66 87.31 -14.80 -88.93
N PRO A 67 88.25 -14.93 -89.88
CA PRO A 67 89.51 -14.17 -89.87
C PRO A 67 89.30 -12.67 -90.09
N GLU A 68 88.31 -12.28 -90.89
CA GLU A 68 88.05 -10.87 -91.24
C GLU A 68 87.48 -10.07 -90.06
N ILE A 69 86.52 -10.63 -89.33
CA ILE A 69 85.93 -9.98 -88.16
C ILE A 69 86.90 -10.06 -86.98
N THR A 70 87.60 -11.18 -86.79
CA THR A 70 88.62 -11.34 -85.73
C THR A 70 89.77 -10.34 -85.90
N SER A 71 90.29 -10.17 -87.12
CA SER A 71 91.34 -9.17 -87.39
C SER A 71 90.85 -7.73 -87.19
N SER A 72 89.60 -7.43 -87.57
CA SER A 72 88.97 -6.13 -87.34
C SER A 72 88.76 -5.83 -85.85
N LEU A 73 88.34 -6.83 -85.06
CA LEU A 73 88.19 -6.71 -83.60
C LEU A 73 89.55 -6.57 -82.90
N LEU A 74 90.58 -7.27 -83.36
CA LEU A 74 91.94 -7.15 -82.84
C LEU A 74 92.53 -5.76 -83.14
N LYS A 75 92.21 -5.19 -84.31
CA LYS A 75 92.51 -3.79 -84.63
C LYS A 75 91.76 -2.82 -83.71
N LEU A 76 90.47 -3.07 -83.44
CA LEU A 76 89.67 -2.28 -82.50
C LEU A 76 90.25 -2.33 -81.08
N GLN A 77 90.69 -3.51 -80.61
CA GLN A 77 91.31 -3.69 -79.30
C GLN A 77 92.63 -2.90 -79.19
N LYS A 78 93.48 -2.97 -80.21
CA LYS A 78 94.72 -2.18 -80.28
C LYS A 78 94.44 -0.68 -80.27
N LEU A 79 93.43 -0.23 -81.01
CA LEU A 79 93.01 1.18 -81.02
C LEU A 79 92.43 1.61 -79.68
N SER A 80 91.65 0.75 -79.01
CA SER A 80 91.10 0.99 -77.67
C SER A 80 92.20 1.13 -76.62
N MET A 81 93.22 0.28 -76.64
CA MET A 81 94.38 0.39 -75.74
C MET A 81 95.19 1.66 -76.02
N LYS A 82 95.38 2.03 -77.29
CA LYS A 82 96.03 3.30 -77.66
C LYS A 82 95.25 4.51 -77.12
N ILE A 83 93.92 4.51 -77.21
CA ILE A 83 93.09 5.57 -76.64
C ILE A 83 93.21 5.59 -75.12
N GLN A 84 93.14 4.45 -74.43
CA GLN A 84 93.32 4.38 -72.97
C GLN A 84 94.69 4.90 -72.52
N HIS A 85 95.75 4.61 -73.27
CA HIS A 85 97.10 5.11 -72.96
C HIS A 85 97.24 6.61 -73.26
N LEU A 86 96.61 7.12 -74.32
CA LEU A 86 96.57 8.55 -74.64
C LEU A 86 95.67 9.35 -73.69
N LEU A 87 94.67 8.72 -73.06
CA LEU A 87 93.88 9.32 -71.99
C LEU A 87 94.64 9.41 -70.65
N ALA A 88 95.67 8.57 -70.46
CA ALA A 88 96.49 8.54 -69.24
C ALA A 88 97.76 9.43 -69.32
N SER A 89 98.07 10.01 -70.49
CA SER A 89 99.25 10.86 -70.71
C SER A 89 98.83 12.18 -71.36
N PRO A 90 99.31 13.36 -70.90
CA PRO A 90 98.95 14.63 -71.53
C PRO A 90 99.80 14.83 -72.79
N GLY A 91 99.31 14.39 -73.95
CA GLY A 91 100.06 14.53 -75.21
C GLY A 91 99.24 14.36 -76.50
N ASP A 92 98.90 15.50 -77.12
CA ASP A 92 98.50 15.73 -78.51
C ASP A 92 97.02 15.44 -78.94
N GLU A 93 96.16 16.47 -78.89
CA GLU A 93 94.75 16.44 -79.33
C GLU A 93 94.54 16.00 -80.79
N LYS A 94 95.51 16.26 -81.67
CA LYS A 94 95.42 15.86 -83.08
C LYS A 94 95.56 14.35 -83.23
N SER A 95 96.44 13.74 -82.44
CA SER A 95 96.61 12.30 -82.34
C SER A 95 95.35 11.64 -81.76
N MET A 96 94.77 12.22 -80.71
CA MET A 96 93.53 11.73 -80.09
C MET A 96 92.34 11.72 -81.07
N ARG A 97 92.08 12.83 -81.78
CA ARG A 97 91.01 12.90 -82.80
C ARG A 97 91.22 11.93 -83.96
N ALA A 98 92.47 11.73 -84.40
CA ALA A 98 92.78 10.77 -85.46
C ALA A 98 92.53 9.32 -85.02
N VAL A 99 92.89 8.97 -83.78
CA VAL A 99 92.66 7.63 -83.23
C VAL A 99 91.17 7.39 -82.94
N GLU A 100 90.43 8.39 -82.45
CA GLU A 100 88.97 8.32 -82.31
C GLU A 100 88.26 8.12 -83.64
N GLN A 101 88.67 8.84 -84.69
CA GLN A 101 88.09 8.68 -86.01
C GLN A 101 88.43 7.30 -86.59
N CYS A 102 89.65 6.81 -86.38
CA CYS A 102 90.03 5.44 -86.73
C CYS A 102 89.22 4.39 -85.96
N LEU A 103 88.94 4.62 -84.67
CA LEU A 103 88.08 3.75 -83.86
C LEU A 103 86.64 3.74 -84.41
N LYS A 104 86.07 4.91 -84.71
CA LYS A 104 84.73 5.04 -85.32
C LYS A 104 84.67 4.33 -86.67
N CYS A 105 85.67 4.50 -87.53
CA CYS A 105 85.74 3.80 -88.81
C CYS A 105 85.88 2.28 -88.63
N SER A 106 86.70 1.84 -87.67
CA SER A 106 86.87 0.41 -87.34
C SER A 106 85.57 -0.19 -86.82
N LEU A 107 84.87 0.50 -85.91
CA LEU A 107 83.59 0.06 -85.36
C LEU A 107 82.49 0.04 -86.43
N ARG A 108 82.42 1.05 -87.30
CA ARG A 108 81.51 1.07 -88.46
C ARG A 108 81.80 -0.09 -89.42
N ASN A 109 83.07 -0.41 -89.67
CA ASN A 109 83.44 -1.54 -90.51
C ASN A 109 83.00 -2.86 -89.88
N ILE A 110 83.22 -3.04 -88.57
CA ILE A 110 82.76 -4.22 -87.83
C ILE A 110 81.23 -4.32 -87.88
N LEU A 111 80.50 -3.23 -87.60
CA LEU A 111 79.04 -3.21 -87.68
C LEU A 111 78.55 -3.58 -89.09
N ARG A 112 79.18 -3.09 -90.16
CA ARG A 112 78.86 -3.49 -91.53
C ARG A 112 79.09 -4.99 -91.78
N LEU A 113 80.19 -5.55 -91.28
CA LEU A 113 80.50 -6.98 -91.41
C LEU A 113 79.49 -7.85 -90.64
N PHE A 114 79.07 -7.41 -89.44
CA PHE A 114 78.04 -8.11 -88.66
C PHE A 114 76.64 -7.98 -89.29
N LEU A 115 76.31 -6.83 -89.86
CA LEU A 115 75.02 -6.63 -90.55
C LEU A 115 74.97 -7.37 -91.90
N ALA A 116 76.11 -7.54 -92.57
CA ALA A 116 76.21 -8.36 -93.79
C ALA A 116 76.06 -9.87 -93.51
N ASN A 117 76.24 -10.31 -92.26
CA ASN A 117 76.02 -11.70 -91.82
C ASN A 117 75.08 -11.76 -90.59
N PRO A 118 73.76 -11.59 -90.76
CA PRO A 118 72.81 -11.57 -89.64
C PRO A 118 72.80 -12.85 -88.80
N LEU A 119 73.00 -14.02 -89.42
CA LEU A 119 73.04 -15.30 -88.72
C LEU A 119 74.19 -15.38 -87.70
N LEU A 120 75.32 -14.75 -88.03
CA LEU A 120 76.47 -14.67 -87.13
C LEU A 120 76.12 -13.85 -85.89
N TYR A 121 75.49 -12.68 -86.07
CA TYR A 121 75.00 -11.85 -84.96
C TYR A 121 74.06 -12.63 -84.04
N HIS A 122 73.06 -13.32 -84.60
CA HIS A 122 72.12 -14.12 -83.80
C HIS A 122 72.81 -15.25 -83.05
N GLY A 123 73.73 -16.00 -83.68
CA GLY A 123 74.52 -17.04 -83.00
C GLY A 123 75.34 -16.49 -81.83
N LEU A 124 76.01 -15.35 -82.03
CA LEU A 124 76.78 -14.67 -80.99
C LEU A 124 75.93 -14.12 -79.85
N LYS A 125 74.69 -13.67 -80.13
CA LYS A 125 73.74 -13.21 -79.11
C LYS A 125 73.38 -14.33 -78.12
N TYR A 126 73.33 -15.58 -78.55
CA TYR A 126 73.05 -16.74 -77.69
C TYR A 126 74.31 -17.29 -76.99
N GLU A 127 75.47 -17.28 -77.64
CA GLU A 127 76.71 -17.81 -77.04
C GLU A 127 77.34 -16.87 -76.00
N VAL A 128 77.28 -15.55 -76.21
CA VAL A 128 77.88 -14.57 -75.30
C VAL A 128 76.94 -14.36 -74.11
N ARG A 129 77.27 -14.95 -72.95
CA ARG A 129 76.57 -14.66 -71.70
C ARG A 129 76.84 -13.22 -71.26
N VAL A 130 75.87 -12.35 -71.49
CA VAL A 130 75.91 -10.95 -71.09
C VAL A 130 75.28 -10.77 -69.71
N ARG A 131 76.07 -10.43 -68.67
CA ARG A 131 75.54 -9.81 -67.42
C ARG A 131 74.89 -8.47 -67.76
N GLU A 132 73.85 -8.05 -67.05
CA GLU A 132 73.23 -6.73 -67.26
C GLU A 132 74.28 -5.61 -67.30
N SER A 133 74.26 -4.85 -68.38
CA SER A 133 75.13 -3.70 -68.64
C SER A 133 74.29 -2.43 -68.60
N PRO A 134 74.86 -1.27 -68.24
CA PRO A 134 74.18 0.02 -68.42
C PRO A 134 73.64 0.25 -69.85
N ALA A 135 74.26 -0.38 -70.86
CA ALA A 135 73.79 -0.37 -72.24
C ALA A 135 72.41 -1.05 -72.43
N ASP A 136 72.02 -1.99 -71.56
CA ASP A 136 70.75 -2.71 -71.65
C ASP A 136 69.57 -1.84 -71.28
N VAL A 137 69.74 -0.96 -70.28
CA VAL A 137 68.75 0.06 -69.93
C VAL A 137 68.52 1.00 -71.11
N PHE A 138 69.59 1.41 -71.80
CA PHE A 138 69.49 2.26 -72.98
C PHE A 138 68.82 1.55 -74.16
N ILE A 139 69.17 0.30 -74.45
CA ILE A 139 68.52 -0.49 -75.50
C ILE A 139 67.03 -0.67 -75.18
N LYS A 140 66.67 -0.94 -73.93
CA LYS A 140 65.27 -1.05 -73.51
C LYS A 140 64.49 0.25 -73.67
N ALA A 141 65.03 1.36 -73.19
CA ALA A 141 64.43 2.68 -73.37
C ALA A 141 64.30 3.05 -74.86
N PHE A 142 65.24 2.62 -75.71
CA PHE A 142 65.18 2.85 -77.15
C PHE A 142 64.14 1.95 -77.85
N MET A 143 63.93 0.72 -77.37
CA MET A 143 62.81 -0.13 -77.82
C MET A 143 61.46 0.49 -77.42
N GLU A 144 61.33 0.98 -76.19
CA GLU A 144 60.14 1.71 -75.72
C GLU A 144 59.92 3.00 -76.54
N PHE A 145 60.98 3.73 -76.88
CA PHE A 145 60.92 4.88 -77.78
C PHE A 145 60.45 4.48 -79.19
N ARG A 146 60.96 3.37 -79.73
CA ARG A 146 60.52 2.84 -81.03
C ARG A 146 59.04 2.52 -81.02
N ASP A 147 58.54 1.88 -79.95
CA ASP A 147 57.12 1.54 -79.81
C ASP A 147 56.25 2.79 -79.65
N PHE A 148 56.72 3.79 -78.89
CA PHE A 148 56.08 5.10 -78.80
C PHE A 148 56.01 5.82 -80.16
N ILE A 149 57.11 5.83 -80.91
CA ILE A 149 57.14 6.43 -82.26
C ILE A 149 56.20 5.68 -83.20
N LEU A 150 56.14 4.34 -83.11
CA LEU A 150 55.17 3.55 -83.86
C LEU A 150 53.74 3.99 -83.52
N GLU A 151 53.39 4.07 -82.24
CA GLU A 151 52.06 4.51 -81.80
C GLU A 151 51.73 5.93 -82.30
N ARG A 152 52.71 6.85 -82.24
CA ARG A 152 52.56 8.21 -82.77
C ARG A 152 52.44 8.29 -84.29
N LEU A 153 53.07 7.38 -85.02
CA LEU A 153 52.99 7.34 -86.49
C LEU A 153 51.74 6.61 -86.99
N LEU A 154 51.13 5.77 -86.15
CA LEU A 154 49.86 5.09 -86.41
C LEU A 154 48.63 5.90 -85.98
N THR A 155 48.83 7.00 -85.25
CA THR A 155 47.74 7.87 -84.79
C THR A 155 47.52 9.01 -85.78
N SER A 156 46.28 9.11 -86.28
CA SER A 156 45.86 10.23 -87.12
C SER A 156 45.70 11.52 -86.30
N PRO A 157 45.93 12.72 -86.87
CA PRO A 157 45.65 13.98 -86.20
C PRO A 157 44.23 14.12 -85.66
N ASP A 158 43.25 13.51 -86.34
CA ASP A 158 41.86 13.54 -85.88
C ASP A 158 41.60 12.52 -84.76
N GLU A 159 42.27 11.36 -84.77
CA GLU A 159 42.25 10.41 -83.65
C GLU A 159 42.86 11.02 -82.39
N GLU A 160 43.95 11.78 -82.51
CA GLU A 160 44.58 12.47 -81.39
C GLU A 160 43.64 13.54 -80.79
N LYS A 161 42.93 14.31 -81.63
CA LYS A 161 41.90 15.25 -81.16
C LYS A 161 40.76 14.54 -80.44
N GLU A 162 40.29 13.41 -80.97
CA GLU A 162 39.25 12.60 -80.32
C GLU A 162 39.72 12.07 -78.96
N LYS A 163 40.97 11.61 -78.83
CA LYS A 163 41.56 11.20 -77.55
C LYS A 163 41.61 12.35 -76.54
N ILE A 164 42.04 13.54 -76.97
CA ILE A 164 42.10 14.74 -76.11
C ILE A 164 40.69 15.10 -75.62
N GLN A 165 39.72 15.24 -76.53
CA GLN A 165 38.33 15.56 -76.17
C GLN A 165 37.73 14.51 -75.23
N PHE A 166 38.00 13.24 -75.47
CA PHE A 166 37.54 12.15 -74.63
C PHE A 166 38.13 12.23 -73.20
N MET A 167 39.42 12.56 -73.05
CA MET A 167 40.03 12.78 -71.74
C MET A 167 39.46 14.03 -71.04
N GLU A 168 39.20 15.10 -71.77
CA GLU A 168 38.57 16.31 -71.24
C GLU A 168 37.15 16.01 -70.72
N ASP A 169 36.34 15.28 -71.49
CA ASP A 169 34.99 14.86 -71.09
C ASP A 169 35.00 13.98 -69.84
N ILE A 170 35.95 13.03 -69.74
CA ILE A 170 36.14 12.23 -68.53
C ILE A 170 36.51 13.14 -67.35
N SER A 171 37.44 14.07 -67.55
CA SER A 171 37.93 14.95 -66.49
C SER A 171 36.79 15.82 -65.95
N LEU A 172 35.98 16.40 -66.82
CA LEU A 172 34.79 17.16 -66.45
C LEU A 172 33.76 16.31 -65.70
N ARG A 173 33.56 15.05 -66.11
CA ARG A 173 32.68 14.12 -65.38
C ARG A 173 33.24 13.77 -64.00
N ILE A 174 34.54 13.57 -63.88
CA ILE A 174 35.20 13.28 -62.61
C ILE A 174 35.06 14.48 -61.67
N GLU A 175 35.26 15.70 -62.17
CA GLU A 175 35.11 16.94 -61.40
C GLU A 175 33.68 17.10 -60.88
N LYS A 176 32.67 16.99 -61.76
CA LYS A 176 31.25 17.01 -61.36
C LYS A 176 30.92 15.92 -60.34
N ASN A 177 31.41 14.70 -60.55
CA ASN A 177 31.20 13.61 -59.58
C ASN A 177 31.88 13.92 -58.24
N MET A 178 33.06 14.54 -58.24
CA MET A 178 33.76 14.93 -57.02
C MET A 178 32.99 16.01 -56.26
N GLU A 179 32.46 17.02 -56.96
CA GLU A 179 31.59 18.05 -56.37
C GLU A 179 30.33 17.43 -55.74
N THR A 180 29.64 16.54 -56.47
CA THR A 180 28.44 15.87 -55.93
C THR A 180 28.76 15.00 -54.72
N ILE A 181 29.91 14.29 -54.71
CA ILE A 181 30.35 13.50 -53.56
C ILE A 181 30.65 14.43 -52.38
N SER A 182 31.33 15.56 -52.60
CA SER A 182 31.62 16.54 -51.54
C SER A 182 30.34 17.11 -50.94
N ALA A 183 29.39 17.54 -51.77
CA ALA A 183 28.09 18.06 -51.32
C ALA A 183 27.32 17.01 -50.50
N LEU A 184 27.26 15.76 -50.96
CA LEU A 184 26.61 14.67 -50.21
C LEU A 184 27.33 14.34 -48.91
N GLN A 185 28.66 14.45 -48.86
CA GLN A 185 29.43 14.27 -47.63
C GLN A 185 29.14 15.38 -46.61
N GLU A 186 29.01 16.63 -47.06
CA GLU A 186 28.63 17.76 -46.21
C GLU A 186 27.20 17.62 -45.68
N GLU A 187 26.24 17.27 -46.53
CA GLU A 187 24.86 17.00 -46.11
C GLU A 187 24.79 15.86 -45.10
N LEU A 188 25.52 14.76 -45.34
CA LEU A 188 25.58 13.64 -44.41
C LEU A 188 26.19 14.05 -43.06
N ALA A 189 27.25 14.86 -43.07
CA ALA A 189 27.86 15.39 -41.85
C ALA A 189 26.89 16.27 -41.07
N ALA A 190 26.15 17.16 -41.75
CA ALA A 190 25.15 18.02 -41.12
C ALA A 190 23.99 17.22 -40.49
N VAL A 191 23.51 16.18 -41.17
CA VAL A 191 22.46 15.27 -40.64
C VAL A 191 22.98 14.47 -39.45
N ILE A 192 24.23 14.02 -39.47
CA ILE A 192 24.86 13.34 -38.33
C ILE A 192 24.95 14.28 -37.12
N GLN A 193 25.42 15.51 -37.34
CA GLN A 193 25.56 16.50 -36.27
C GLN A 193 24.21 16.84 -35.62
N THR A 194 23.19 17.13 -36.44
CA THR A 194 21.84 17.44 -35.93
C THR A 194 21.24 16.28 -35.14
N ARG A 195 21.40 15.04 -35.63
CA ARG A 195 21.02 13.84 -34.87
C ARG A 195 21.75 13.77 -33.54
N ASP A 196 23.07 13.99 -33.51
CA ASP A 196 23.86 13.90 -32.28
C ASP A 196 23.49 14.98 -31.26
N GLU A 197 23.15 16.18 -31.72
CA GLU A 197 22.60 17.24 -30.88
C GLU A 197 21.25 16.84 -30.27
N GLU A 198 20.32 16.29 -31.05
CA GLU A 198 19.05 15.78 -30.54
C GLU A 198 19.23 14.65 -29.51
N VAL A 199 20.12 13.69 -29.80
CA VAL A 199 20.43 12.59 -28.88
C VAL A 199 20.98 13.14 -27.57
N ASN A 200 21.92 14.09 -27.63
CA ASN A 200 22.48 14.74 -26.45
C ASN A 200 21.41 15.51 -25.65
N MET A 201 20.45 16.16 -26.30
CA MET A 201 19.34 16.83 -25.62
C MET A 201 18.41 15.84 -24.92
N LYS A 202 18.06 14.73 -25.58
CA LYS A 202 17.26 13.65 -24.99
C LYS A 202 17.99 12.99 -23.82
N ASP A 203 19.29 12.75 -23.93
CA ASP A 203 20.11 12.20 -22.86
C ASP A 203 20.17 13.12 -21.63
N LYS A 204 20.26 14.45 -21.84
CA LYS A 204 20.16 15.43 -20.74
C LYS A 204 18.78 15.39 -20.07
N MET A 205 17.71 15.32 -20.86
CA MET A 205 16.35 15.22 -20.32
C MET A 205 16.16 13.92 -19.52
N ILE A 206 16.65 12.79 -20.03
CA ILE A 206 16.60 11.50 -19.32
C ILE A 206 17.36 11.59 -17.99
N LYS A 207 18.55 12.21 -17.96
CA LYS A 207 19.31 12.40 -16.72
C LYS A 207 18.53 13.25 -15.71
N ASN A 208 17.97 14.37 -16.13
CA ASN A 208 17.19 15.26 -15.25
C ASN A 208 15.93 14.57 -14.70
N LEU A 209 15.24 13.78 -15.54
CA LEU A 209 14.07 13.01 -15.10
C LEU A 209 14.46 11.93 -14.10
N LYS A 210 15.58 11.22 -14.33
CA LYS A 210 16.10 10.22 -13.38
C LYS A 210 16.43 10.85 -12.03
N THR A 211 17.13 11.99 -12.01
CA THR A 211 17.45 12.69 -10.74
C THR A 211 16.19 13.16 -10.03
N SER A 212 15.23 13.75 -10.76
CA SER A 212 13.96 14.19 -10.18
C SER A 212 13.15 13.02 -9.60
N MET A 213 13.10 11.87 -10.30
CA MET A 213 12.46 10.66 -9.78
C MET A 213 13.14 10.12 -8.53
N GLU A 214 14.47 10.11 -8.49
CA GLU A 214 15.22 9.66 -7.31
C GLU A 214 14.98 10.58 -6.10
N ASP A 215 14.94 11.88 -6.31
CA ASP A 215 14.71 12.87 -5.25
C ASP A 215 13.26 12.81 -4.74
N LEU A 216 12.28 12.67 -5.63
CA LEU A 216 10.89 12.39 -5.25
C LEU A 216 10.78 11.10 -4.43
N ALA A 217 11.44 10.02 -4.87
CA ALA A 217 11.41 8.76 -4.14
C ALA A 217 12.08 8.87 -2.75
N LYS A 218 13.15 9.65 -2.61
CA LYS A 218 13.76 9.97 -1.31
C LYS A 218 12.81 10.78 -0.44
N GLY A 219 12.15 11.80 -1.01
CA GLY A 219 11.13 12.61 -0.33
C GLY A 219 9.99 11.76 0.22
N CYS A 220 9.35 10.95 -0.63
CA CYS A 220 8.26 10.06 -0.21
C CYS A 220 8.71 9.09 0.89
N ARG A 221 9.93 8.51 0.80
CA ARG A 221 10.45 7.65 1.87
C ARG A 221 10.62 8.39 3.20
N ALA A 222 11.11 9.62 3.16
CA ALA A 222 11.27 10.44 4.36
C ALA A 222 9.91 10.80 4.98
N GLU A 223 8.94 11.19 4.16
CA GLU A 223 7.56 11.49 4.59
C GLU A 223 6.88 10.27 5.22
N ILE A 224 6.96 9.10 4.58
CA ILE A 224 6.42 7.85 5.14
C ILE A 224 7.05 7.53 6.50
N GLN A 225 8.38 7.64 6.61
CA GLN A 225 9.06 7.41 7.89
C GLN A 225 8.66 8.43 8.96
N GLN A 226 8.41 9.68 8.59
CA GLN A 226 7.94 10.70 9.52
C GLN A 226 6.52 10.38 10.01
N ILE A 227 5.60 10.08 9.11
CA ILE A 227 4.22 9.69 9.44
C ILE A 227 4.21 8.48 10.37
N MET A 228 5.04 7.47 10.08
CA MET A 228 5.17 6.29 10.96
C MET A 228 5.65 6.67 12.36
N ARG A 229 6.70 7.50 12.46
CA ARG A 229 7.24 7.94 13.76
C ARG A 229 6.22 8.77 14.57
N GLU A 230 5.50 9.66 13.90
CA GLU A 230 4.45 10.46 14.52
C GLU A 230 3.26 9.58 14.95
N GLY A 231 2.85 8.63 14.11
CA GLY A 231 1.81 7.65 14.42
C GLY A 231 2.17 6.77 15.61
N GLU A 232 3.40 6.23 15.67
CA GLU A 232 3.89 5.44 16.81
C GLU A 232 3.94 6.25 18.11
N LYS A 233 4.33 7.53 18.02
CA LYS A 233 4.34 8.42 19.18
C LYS A 233 2.92 8.67 19.70
N GLN A 234 2.00 8.99 18.79
CA GLN A 234 0.59 9.22 19.14
C GLN A 234 -0.04 7.95 19.73
N GLN A 235 0.21 6.78 19.14
CA GLN A 235 -0.27 5.51 19.65
C GLN A 235 0.18 5.27 21.10
N LYS A 236 1.47 5.50 21.42
CA LYS A 236 1.99 5.34 22.78
C LYS A 236 1.35 6.31 23.78
N GLU A 237 1.12 7.55 23.36
CA GLU A 237 0.44 8.55 24.18
C GLU A 237 -1.01 8.16 24.47
N ASP A 238 -1.74 7.69 23.44
CA ASP A 238 -3.14 7.25 23.57
C ASP A 238 -3.27 5.97 24.40
N GLU A 239 -2.36 5.00 24.22
CA GLU A 239 -2.28 3.79 25.04
C GLU A 239 -2.08 4.13 26.51
N LYS A 240 -1.12 5.02 26.82
CA LYS A 240 -0.87 5.46 28.19
C LYS A 240 -2.07 6.22 28.77
N ALA A 241 -2.66 7.15 28.01
CA ALA A 241 -3.85 7.88 28.45
C ALA A 241 -5.04 6.95 28.71
N SER A 242 -5.18 5.88 27.90
CA SER A 242 -6.20 4.86 28.10
C SER A 242 -5.92 4.02 29.36
N GLN A 243 -4.68 3.58 29.56
CA GLN A 243 -4.27 2.85 30.78
C GLN A 243 -4.54 3.69 32.03
N ASP A 244 -4.19 4.97 32.03
CA ASP A 244 -4.44 5.88 33.15
C ASP A 244 -5.95 6.09 33.40
N ARG A 245 -6.79 6.07 32.36
CA ARG A 245 -8.26 6.11 32.51
C ARG A 245 -8.80 4.82 33.10
N CYS A 246 -8.36 3.66 32.62
CA CYS A 246 -8.76 2.37 33.17
C CYS A 246 -8.38 2.26 34.65
N ALA A 247 -7.14 2.62 35.01
CA ALA A 247 -6.68 2.58 36.39
C ALA A 247 -7.52 3.47 37.33
N ARG A 248 -7.92 4.67 36.86
CA ARG A 248 -8.83 5.56 37.61
C ARG A 248 -10.21 4.93 37.81
N LEU A 249 -10.81 4.39 36.75
CA LEU A 249 -12.12 3.73 36.85
C LEU A 249 -12.08 2.49 37.75
N GLU A 250 -10.99 1.72 37.70
CA GLU A 250 -10.78 0.58 38.60
C GLU A 250 -10.71 1.02 40.07
N GLN A 251 -10.00 2.12 40.35
CA GLN A 251 -9.97 2.71 41.69
C GLN A 251 -11.36 3.18 42.15
N ASP A 252 -12.11 3.86 41.28
CA ASP A 252 -13.47 4.30 41.59
C ASP A 252 -14.41 3.13 41.89
N ILE A 253 -14.34 2.05 41.11
CA ILE A 253 -15.10 0.82 41.34
C ILE A 253 -14.75 0.22 42.71
N GLN A 254 -13.46 0.15 43.05
CA GLN A 254 -13.03 -0.37 44.36
C GLN A 254 -13.52 0.52 45.52
N CYS A 255 -13.39 1.85 45.39
CA CYS A 255 -13.86 2.79 46.39
C CYS A 255 -15.39 2.73 46.58
N LEU A 256 -16.16 2.71 45.49
CA LEU A 256 -17.62 2.59 45.54
C LEU A 256 -18.05 1.24 46.09
N GLY A 257 -17.35 0.15 45.74
CA GLY A 257 -17.59 -1.18 46.30
C GLY A 257 -17.38 -1.21 47.81
N ALA A 258 -16.31 -0.58 48.30
CA ALA A 258 -16.05 -0.45 49.74
C ALA A 258 -17.14 0.38 50.44
N GLN A 259 -17.51 1.55 49.87
CA GLN A 259 -18.58 2.40 50.40
C GLN A 259 -19.92 1.67 50.47
N PHE A 260 -20.30 0.96 49.41
CA PHE A 260 -21.52 0.17 49.37
C PHE A 260 -21.51 -0.93 50.45
N SER A 261 -20.40 -1.66 50.60
CA SER A 261 -20.27 -2.69 51.63
C SER A 261 -20.41 -2.13 53.05
N ALA A 262 -19.83 -0.95 53.31
CA ALA A 262 -19.96 -0.26 54.59
C ALA A 262 -21.41 0.16 54.87
N LEU A 263 -22.09 0.78 53.90
CA LEU A 263 -23.51 1.15 54.01
C LEU A 263 -24.40 -0.07 54.27
N VAL A 264 -24.19 -1.17 53.56
CA VAL A 264 -24.95 -2.41 53.80
C VAL A 264 -24.79 -2.90 55.24
N LEU A 265 -23.58 -2.83 55.81
CA LEU A 265 -23.33 -3.21 57.20
C LEU A 265 -24.02 -2.25 58.19
N GLU A 266 -23.96 -0.94 57.98
CA GLU A 266 -24.63 0.05 58.83
C GLU A 266 -26.15 -0.09 58.79
N HIS A 267 -26.73 -0.27 57.61
CA HIS A 267 -28.16 -0.48 57.43
C HIS A 267 -28.61 -1.79 58.09
N ARG A 268 -27.81 -2.86 57.99
CA ARG A 268 -28.09 -4.12 58.68
C ARG A 268 -28.02 -3.95 60.20
N ALA A 269 -27.05 -3.20 60.71
CA ALA A 269 -26.92 -2.95 62.15
C ALA A 269 -28.11 -2.12 62.69
N SER A 270 -28.49 -1.05 62.01
CA SER A 270 -29.64 -0.22 62.38
C SER A 270 -30.96 -0.98 62.30
N GLU A 271 -31.16 -1.80 61.27
CA GLU A 271 -32.33 -2.67 61.15
C GLU A 271 -32.45 -3.67 62.30
N LEU A 272 -31.33 -4.29 62.71
CA LEU A 272 -31.30 -5.19 63.87
C LEU A 272 -31.67 -4.48 65.17
N VAL A 273 -31.29 -3.21 65.35
CA VAL A 273 -31.69 -2.41 66.52
C VAL A 273 -33.21 -2.17 66.49
N LEU A 274 -33.75 -1.72 65.37
CA LEU A 274 -35.19 -1.48 65.22
C LEU A 274 -36.01 -2.76 65.42
N ARG A 275 -35.53 -3.91 64.92
CA ARG A 275 -36.17 -5.21 65.18
C ARG A 275 -36.21 -5.55 66.67
N LYS A 276 -35.11 -5.29 67.40
CA LYS A 276 -35.07 -5.53 68.85
C LYS A 276 -36.03 -4.61 69.59
N GLU A 277 -36.14 -3.35 69.21
CA GLU A 277 -37.09 -2.39 69.79
C GLU A 277 -38.53 -2.79 69.51
N LYS A 278 -38.85 -3.16 68.26
CA LYS A 278 -40.16 -3.70 67.89
C LYS A 278 -40.54 -4.89 68.79
N CYS A 279 -39.66 -5.88 68.94
CA CYS A 279 -39.91 -7.04 69.82
C CYS A 279 -40.06 -6.67 71.31
N LYS A 280 -39.46 -5.57 71.77
CA LYS A 280 -39.67 -5.08 73.15
C LYS A 280 -41.07 -4.51 73.30
N VAL A 281 -41.46 -3.61 72.40
CA VAL A 281 -42.80 -2.99 72.39
C VAL A 281 -43.89 -4.03 72.22
N GLU A 282 -43.73 -5.00 71.30
CA GLU A 282 -44.68 -6.10 71.13
C GLU A 282 -44.85 -6.92 72.42
N ARG A 283 -43.76 -7.20 73.15
CA ARG A 283 -43.84 -7.86 74.46
C ARG A 283 -44.55 -7.02 75.51
N GLU A 284 -44.38 -5.70 75.49
CA GLU A 284 -45.10 -4.79 76.39
C GLU A 284 -46.59 -4.75 76.08
N ILE A 285 -46.96 -4.69 74.79
CA ILE A 285 -48.36 -4.77 74.35
C ILE A 285 -48.98 -6.10 74.80
N LEU A 286 -48.30 -7.24 74.58
CA LEU A 286 -48.78 -8.55 75.03
C LEU A 286 -49.01 -8.59 76.55
N LYS A 287 -48.11 -7.99 77.35
CA LYS A 287 -48.31 -7.88 78.80
C LYS A 287 -49.54 -7.04 79.14
N TRP A 288 -49.78 -5.93 78.45
CA TRP A 288 -50.96 -5.10 78.66
C TRP A 288 -52.25 -5.80 78.27
N VAL A 289 -52.26 -6.52 77.15
CA VAL A 289 -53.39 -7.36 76.72
C VAL A 289 -53.68 -8.43 77.77
N GLN A 290 -52.66 -9.17 78.23
CA GLN A 290 -52.83 -10.18 79.28
C GLN A 290 -53.42 -9.60 80.57
N LYS A 291 -52.92 -8.43 81.01
CA LYS A 291 -53.47 -7.74 82.19
C LYS A 291 -54.93 -7.34 82.01
N TYR A 292 -55.26 -6.83 80.83
CA TYR A 292 -56.62 -6.45 80.49
C TYR A 292 -57.54 -7.68 80.47
N ASP A 293 -57.13 -8.77 79.83
CA ASP A 293 -57.90 -10.02 79.78
C ASP A 293 -58.12 -10.60 81.19
N THR A 294 -57.11 -10.57 82.06
CA THR A 294 -57.26 -11.02 83.45
C THR A 294 -58.23 -10.15 84.24
N ASP A 295 -58.09 -8.82 84.18
CA ASP A 295 -59.00 -7.91 84.90
C ASP A 295 -60.43 -8.03 84.37
N MET A 296 -60.63 -8.09 83.05
CA MET A 296 -61.95 -8.32 82.46
C MET A 296 -62.56 -9.66 82.90
N THR A 297 -61.76 -10.73 83.00
CA THR A 297 -62.23 -12.03 83.47
C THR A 297 -62.62 -11.99 84.95
N GLU A 298 -61.81 -11.33 85.80
CA GLU A 298 -62.12 -11.14 87.22
C GLU A 298 -63.39 -10.29 87.42
N LYS A 299 -63.55 -9.21 86.64
CA LYS A 299 -64.77 -8.38 86.66
C LYS A 299 -66.00 -9.16 86.20
N GLN A 300 -65.86 -9.97 85.16
CA GLN A 300 -66.95 -10.81 84.67
C GLN A 300 -67.35 -11.85 85.72
N ALA A 301 -66.39 -12.52 86.37
CA ALA A 301 -66.66 -13.46 87.44
C ALA A 301 -67.37 -12.79 88.64
N ALA A 302 -66.90 -11.62 89.08
CA ALA A 302 -67.55 -10.87 90.16
C ALA A 302 -68.97 -10.41 89.78
N TYR A 303 -69.18 -10.02 88.52
CA TYR A 303 -70.52 -9.69 88.02
C TYR A 303 -71.44 -10.90 88.02
N GLU A 304 -70.96 -12.06 87.58
CA GLU A 304 -71.72 -13.32 87.60
C GLU A 304 -72.06 -13.77 89.03
N GLU A 305 -71.12 -13.66 89.98
CA GLU A 305 -71.36 -13.91 91.40
C GLU A 305 -72.43 -12.97 91.98
N LEU A 306 -72.32 -11.67 91.72
CA LEU A 306 -73.31 -10.69 92.18
C LEU A 306 -74.67 -10.94 91.54
N GLN A 307 -74.70 -11.30 90.26
CA GLN A 307 -75.93 -11.64 89.55
C GLN A 307 -76.58 -12.91 90.14
N ALA A 308 -75.78 -13.90 90.54
CA ALA A 308 -76.28 -15.10 91.22
C ALA A 308 -76.91 -14.73 92.58
N VAL A 309 -76.20 -13.96 93.42
CA VAL A 309 -76.74 -13.48 94.70
C VAL A 309 -78.01 -12.65 94.50
N TYR A 310 -78.02 -11.73 93.53
CA TYR A 310 -79.20 -10.93 93.21
C TYR A 310 -80.39 -11.81 92.81
N ASN A 311 -80.16 -12.87 92.02
CA ASN A 311 -81.21 -13.80 91.64
C ASN A 311 -81.75 -14.58 92.86
N GLU A 312 -80.87 -15.05 93.74
CA GLU A 312 -81.25 -15.70 95.00
C GLU A 312 -82.04 -14.77 95.92
N GLU A 313 -81.58 -13.54 96.14
CA GLU A 313 -82.27 -12.53 96.94
C GLU A 313 -83.64 -12.19 96.34
N LYS A 314 -83.74 -12.11 95.02
CA LYS A 314 -85.01 -11.88 94.31
C LYS A 314 -85.99 -13.04 94.51
N GLU A 315 -85.51 -14.28 94.45
CA GLU A 315 -86.31 -15.47 94.76
C GLU A 315 -86.76 -15.45 96.24
N GLN A 316 -85.84 -15.19 97.17
CA GLN A 316 -86.16 -15.07 98.59
C GLN A 316 -87.19 -13.97 98.87
N LEU A 317 -87.06 -12.81 98.22
CA LEU A 317 -88.00 -11.71 98.31
C LEU A 317 -89.39 -12.15 97.81
N SER A 318 -89.45 -12.86 96.67
CA SER A 318 -90.72 -13.36 96.15
C SER A 318 -91.40 -14.32 97.12
N MET A 319 -90.65 -15.26 97.71
CA MET A 319 -91.14 -16.18 98.74
C MET A 319 -91.61 -15.43 100.00
N LEU A 320 -90.92 -14.36 100.40
CA LEU A 320 -91.30 -13.54 101.55
C LEU A 320 -92.57 -12.72 101.27
N MET A 321 -92.69 -12.16 100.06
CA MET A 321 -93.87 -11.44 99.62
C MET A 321 -95.11 -12.34 99.58
N GLU A 322 -94.97 -13.57 99.09
CA GLU A 322 -96.03 -14.58 99.13
C GLU A 322 -96.45 -14.90 100.57
N LYS A 323 -95.50 -15.16 101.46
CA LYS A 323 -95.77 -15.38 102.89
C LYS A 323 -96.45 -14.17 103.55
N HIS A 324 -95.99 -12.96 103.25
CA HIS A 324 -96.58 -11.73 103.77
C HIS A 324 -98.01 -11.54 103.26
N ALA A 325 -98.29 -11.87 101.99
CA ALA A 325 -99.64 -11.84 101.44
C ALA A 325 -100.58 -12.81 102.16
N LEU A 326 -100.12 -14.02 102.47
CA LEU A 326 -100.87 -14.99 103.28
C LEU A 326 -101.11 -14.46 104.70
N LEU A 327 -100.08 -13.94 105.36
CA LEU A 327 -100.19 -13.32 106.69
C LEU A 327 -101.17 -12.15 106.72
N LEU A 328 -101.19 -11.31 105.68
CA LEU A 328 -102.18 -10.24 105.55
C LEU A 328 -103.59 -10.77 105.42
N GLN A 329 -103.80 -11.83 104.62
CA GLN A 329 -105.11 -12.49 104.51
C GLN A 329 -105.56 -13.05 105.87
N GLU A 330 -104.69 -13.78 106.58
CA GLU A 330 -104.96 -14.28 107.92
C GLU A 330 -105.25 -13.14 108.90
N TYR A 331 -104.47 -12.06 108.87
CA TYR A 331 -104.68 -10.89 109.71
C TYR A 331 -106.05 -10.23 109.45
N THR A 332 -106.44 -10.07 108.18
CA THR A 332 -107.78 -9.56 107.82
C THR A 332 -108.89 -10.49 108.30
N GLN A 333 -108.72 -11.81 108.20
CA GLN A 333 -109.68 -12.78 108.73
C GLN A 333 -109.81 -12.66 110.26
N ILE A 334 -108.70 -12.54 110.99
CA ILE A 334 -108.73 -12.35 112.45
C ILE A 334 -109.40 -11.01 112.82
N GLU A 335 -109.13 -9.93 112.09
CA GLU A 335 -109.80 -8.64 112.32
C GLU A 335 -111.31 -8.71 112.04
N GLU A 336 -111.72 -9.43 111.00
CA GLU A 336 -113.12 -9.71 110.69
C GLU A 336 -113.77 -10.59 111.76
N GLU A 337 -113.12 -11.67 112.19
CA GLU A 337 -113.59 -12.53 113.29
C GLU A 337 -113.74 -11.74 114.60
N ARG A 338 -112.78 -10.87 114.94
CA ARG A 338 -112.87 -9.97 116.10
C ARG A 338 -114.00 -8.96 115.95
N ARG A 339 -114.26 -8.43 114.76
CA ARG A 339 -115.43 -7.57 114.49
C ARG A 339 -116.73 -8.33 114.70
N MET A 340 -116.86 -9.53 114.14
CA MET A 340 -118.04 -10.38 114.28
C MET A 340 -118.27 -10.82 115.74
N LEU A 341 -117.21 -11.12 116.50
CA LEU A 341 -117.30 -11.43 117.93
C LEU A 341 -117.77 -10.22 118.74
N LYS A 342 -117.20 -9.03 118.51
CA LYS A 342 -117.67 -7.79 119.15
C LYS A 342 -119.13 -7.50 118.83
N GLU A 343 -119.54 -7.68 117.57
CA GLU A 343 -120.92 -7.47 117.15
C GLU A 343 -121.88 -8.47 117.83
N LYS A 344 -121.48 -9.73 117.97
CA LYS A 344 -122.23 -10.75 118.75
C LYS A 344 -122.29 -10.45 120.24
N GLU A 345 -121.21 -9.97 120.84
CA GLU A 345 -121.18 -9.53 122.25
C GLU A 345 -122.08 -8.31 122.47
N GLU A 346 -122.09 -7.36 121.53
CA GLU A 346 -123.00 -6.21 121.57
C GLU A 346 -124.46 -6.64 121.37
N GLU A 347 -124.73 -7.62 120.49
CA GLU A 347 -126.06 -8.20 120.32
C GLU A 347 -126.55 -8.95 121.55
N SER A 348 -125.70 -9.77 122.17
CA SER A 348 -126.03 -10.49 123.40
C SER A 348 -126.23 -9.52 124.56
N ALA A 349 -125.42 -8.48 124.69
CA ALA A 349 -125.62 -7.40 125.65
C ALA A 349 -126.94 -6.65 125.40
N ARG A 350 -127.30 -6.38 124.13
CA ARG A 350 -128.60 -5.79 123.75
C ARG A 350 -129.77 -6.71 124.10
N GLU A 351 -129.62 -8.01 123.96
CA GLU A 351 -130.63 -8.99 124.38
C GLU A 351 -130.73 -9.11 125.90
N GLU A 352 -129.61 -9.15 126.62
CA GLU A 352 -129.57 -9.16 128.07
C GLU A 352 -130.17 -7.88 128.66
N ALA A 353 -129.90 -6.72 128.07
CA ALA A 353 -130.55 -5.47 128.43
C ALA A 353 -132.08 -5.58 128.27
N ARG A 354 -132.57 -6.11 127.14
CA ARG A 354 -134.01 -6.38 126.94
C ARG A 354 -134.58 -7.36 127.97
N ARG A 355 -133.86 -8.44 128.29
CA ARG A 355 -134.27 -9.43 129.31
C ARG A 355 -134.31 -8.80 130.71
N ASN A 356 -133.34 -7.97 131.05
CA ASN A 356 -133.25 -7.27 132.32
C ASN A 356 -134.37 -6.23 132.46
N ASP A 357 -134.68 -5.48 131.41
CA ASP A 357 -135.81 -4.54 131.40
C ASP A 357 -137.14 -5.26 131.62
N ALA A 358 -137.37 -6.38 130.93
CA ALA A 358 -138.55 -7.23 131.13
C ALA A 358 -138.62 -7.80 132.56
N ALA A 359 -137.49 -8.29 133.11
CA ALA A 359 -137.39 -8.79 134.47
C ALA A 359 -137.68 -7.69 135.50
N THR A 360 -137.21 -6.47 135.26
CA THR A 360 -137.46 -5.30 136.13
C THR A 360 -138.95 -4.92 136.12
N CYS A 361 -139.61 -5.00 134.96
CA CYS A 361 -141.05 -4.74 134.81
C CYS A 361 -141.90 -5.78 135.58
N ILE A 362 -141.54 -7.06 135.50
CA ILE A 362 -142.20 -8.17 136.23
C ILE A 362 -141.98 -8.03 137.75
N GLN A 363 -140.74 -7.74 138.18
CA GLN A 363 -140.41 -7.52 139.59
C GLN A 363 -141.15 -6.32 140.19
N ALA A 364 -141.30 -5.23 139.43
CA ALA A 364 -142.07 -4.05 139.85
C ALA A 364 -143.56 -4.38 140.04
N PHE A 365 -144.14 -5.18 139.13
CA PHE A 365 -145.55 -5.60 139.22
C PHE A 365 -145.82 -6.52 140.43
N TRP A 366 -144.93 -7.49 140.68
CA TRP A 366 -145.02 -8.43 141.80
C TRP A 366 -144.80 -7.76 143.17
N LYS A 367 -143.80 -6.87 143.29
CA LYS A 367 -143.58 -6.06 144.50
C LYS A 367 -144.80 -5.18 144.81
N GLY A 368 -145.47 -4.66 143.78
CA GLY A 368 -146.73 -3.92 143.93
C GLY A 368 -147.92 -4.79 144.39
N TYR A 369 -148.03 -6.03 143.93
CA TYR A 369 -149.10 -6.96 144.33
C TYR A 369 -148.94 -7.44 145.79
N LEU A 370 -147.72 -7.78 146.21
CA LEU A 370 -147.43 -8.29 147.55
C LEU A 370 -147.76 -7.27 148.67
N VAL A 371 -147.47 -5.99 148.42
CA VAL A 371 -147.79 -4.89 149.35
C VAL A 371 -149.29 -4.66 149.50
N ARG A 372 -150.10 -4.99 148.47
CA ARG A 372 -151.57 -4.81 148.50
C ARG A 372 -152.33 -5.99 149.11
N SER A 373 -151.73 -7.18 149.18
CA SER A 373 -152.35 -8.39 149.73
C SER A 373 -152.37 -8.43 151.27
N ILE A 374 -151.31 -7.95 151.94
CA ILE A 374 -151.13 -8.08 153.40
C ILE A 374 -151.96 -7.06 154.22
N TYR A 375 -152.51 -6.02 153.58
CA TYR A 375 -153.12 -4.87 154.29
C TYR A 375 -154.64 -4.95 154.54
N LYS A 376 -155.34 -6.07 154.23
CA LYS A 376 -156.83 -6.13 154.24
C LYS A 376 -157.53 -6.86 155.40
N SER A 377 -156.83 -7.34 156.43
CA SER A 377 -157.51 -7.88 157.64
C SER A 377 -156.67 -7.61 158.90
N LYS A 378 -157.00 -6.71 159.84
CA LYS A 378 -158.25 -6.03 160.19
C LYS A 378 -157.90 -4.78 161.02
N LEU A 379 -158.59 -3.64 160.81
CA LEU A 379 -158.89 -2.71 161.91
C LEU A 379 -160.15 -1.84 161.65
N LYS A 380 -161.12 -1.98 162.57
CA LYS A 380 -162.12 -1.01 163.11
C LYS A 380 -163.45 -0.70 162.38
N LYS A 381 -164.57 -0.99 163.08
CA LYS A 381 -165.48 0.08 163.52
C LYS A 381 -164.77 0.85 164.64
N ALA A 382 -164.40 2.11 164.37
CA ALA A 382 -164.37 3.26 165.29
C ALA A 382 -163.55 4.41 164.67
N LYS A 383 -164.16 5.59 164.57
CA LYS A 383 -163.55 6.89 164.25
C LYS A 383 -162.26 7.15 165.05
N GLY A 384 -161.23 7.75 164.43
CA GLY A 384 -160.13 8.47 165.13
C GLY A 384 -158.77 8.58 164.43
N LYS A 385 -158.36 9.83 164.10
CA LYS A 385 -157.01 10.46 163.96
C LYS A 385 -155.83 9.72 163.26
N GLY A 386 -155.23 10.34 162.23
CA GLY A 386 -153.92 9.94 161.64
C GLY A 386 -153.27 11.06 160.79
N LYS A 387 -151.94 11.21 160.86
CA LYS A 387 -151.09 12.36 160.48
C LYS A 387 -149.86 11.88 159.67
N GLY A 388 -149.38 12.67 158.69
CA GLY A 388 -148.03 12.56 158.07
C GLY A 388 -148.07 12.70 156.54
N LYS A 389 -147.58 13.75 155.84
CA LYS A 389 -146.28 14.45 155.70
C LYS A 389 -145.21 13.70 154.87
N GLY A 390 -144.70 14.39 153.84
CA GLY A 390 -143.40 14.18 153.22
C GLY A 390 -143.39 14.71 151.79
N LYS A 391 -142.61 15.78 151.55
CA LYS A 391 -142.50 16.56 150.31
C LYS A 391 -142.00 15.77 149.11
#